data_AF-A0A7Y6UI30-F1
#
_entry.id   AF-A0A7Y6UI30-F1
#
_cell.length_a   1.000
_cell.length_b   1.000
_cell.length_c   1.000
_cell.angle_alpha   90.00
_cell.angle_beta   90.00
_cell.angle_gamma   90.00
#
_symmetry.space_group_name_H-M   'P 1'
#
loop_
_entity.id
_entity.type
_entity.pdbx_description
1 polymer ?
#
loop_
_entity_poly.entity_id
_entity_poly.type
_entity_poly.pdbx_seq_one_letter_code
_entity_poly.pdbx_strand_id
1 'polypeptide(L)' 'MARGSKKSYTSKQKRQAHHIEESAKKRGASSKRAAQIGYATVNKQDKGGKKSGSGRGKKRSTASSRKGGRKGGRAKKSR' A
#
# COMPACT_ATOMS: atom_id res chain seq x y z
N MET A 1 -8.22 -9.20 -3.85
CA MET A 1 -7.48 -10.44 -3.52
C MET A 1 -6.11 -10.08 -2.95
N ALA A 2 -5.65 -10.79 -1.91
CA ALA A 2 -4.21 -10.96 -1.66
C ALA A 2 -3.90 -12.41 -2.03
N ARG A 3 -3.49 -12.66 -3.28
CA ARG A 3 -2.99 -13.98 -3.68
C ARG A 3 -1.57 -14.12 -3.12
N GLY A 4 -1.41 -15.01 -2.14
CA GLY A 4 -0.15 -15.27 -1.47
C GLY A 4 -0.27 -15.21 0.04
N SER A 5 0.35 -16.18 0.72
CA SER A 5 0.42 -16.20 2.17
C SER A 5 1.04 -14.89 2.69
N LYS A 6 0.42 -14.28 3.72
CA LYS A 6 0.98 -13.13 4.44
C LYS A 6 2.37 -13.43 5.02
N LYS A 7 2.77 -14.71 5.10
CA LYS A 7 4.13 -15.15 5.48
C LYS A 7 5.21 -14.64 4.52
N SER A 8 4.89 -14.41 3.24
CA SER A 8 5.85 -13.92 2.23
C SER A 8 6.16 -12.43 2.31
N TYR A 9 5.52 -11.70 3.24
CA TYR A 9 5.70 -10.26 3.44
C TYR A 9 6.68 -9.99 4.58
N THR A 10 7.46 -8.93 4.44
CA THR A 10 8.34 -8.46 5.52
C THR A 10 7.54 -7.79 6.63
N SER A 11 8.13 -7.68 7.83
CA SER A 11 7.54 -6.94 8.95
C SER A 11 7.18 -5.50 8.58
N LYS A 12 8.06 -4.82 7.82
CA LYS A 12 7.83 -3.47 7.30
C LYS A 12 6.59 -3.39 6.41
N GLN A 13 6.40 -4.35 5.50
CA GLN A 13 5.23 -4.38 4.63
C GLN A 13 3.93 -4.59 5.41
N LYS A 14 3.95 -5.46 6.43
CA LYS A 14 2.79 -5.69 7.31
C LYS A 14 2.42 -4.44 8.10
N ARG A 15 3.40 -3.73 8.67
CA ARG A 15 3.15 -2.44 9.36
C ARG A 15 2.56 -1.40 8.41
N GLN A 16 3.13 -1.25 7.22
CA GLN A 16 2.61 -0.32 6.21
C GLN A 16 1.17 -0.64 5.81
N ALA A 17 0.84 -1.93 5.59
CA ALA A 17 -0.51 -2.35 5.28
C ALA A 17 -1.49 -2.03 6.42
N HIS A 18 -1.08 -2.27 7.68
CA HIS A 18 -1.88 -1.96 8.86
C HIS A 18 -2.17 -0.47 9.00
N HIS A 19 -1.17 0.42 8.84
CA HIS A 19 -1.41 1.86 8.91
C HIS A 19 -2.40 2.37 7.84
N ILE A 20 -2.35 1.79 6.63
CA ILE A 20 -3.27 2.13 5.54
C ILE A 20 -4.67 1.57 5.84
N GLU A 21 -4.75 0.35 6.36
CA GLU A 21 -6.01 -0.25 6.81
C GLU A 21 -6.69 0.63 7.87
N GLU A 22 -5.95 1.03 8.91
CA GLU A 22 -6.48 1.93 9.95
C GLU A 22 -6.95 3.27 9.37
N SER A 23 -6.18 3.83 8.44
CA SER A 23 -6.59 5.06 7.74
C SER A 23 -7.86 4.86 6.90
N ALA A 24 -8.04 3.68 6.29
CA ALA A 24 -9.23 3.35 5.50
C ALA A 24 -10.45 3.10 6.40
N LYS A 25 -10.28 2.45 7.56
CA LYS A 25 -11.33 2.29 8.57
C LYS A 25 -11.81 3.64 9.08
N LYS A 26 -10.88 4.54 9.41
CA LYS A 26 -11.19 5.93 9.81
C LYS A 26 -11.97 6.71 8.74
N ARG A 27 -11.88 6.30 7.47
CA ARG A 27 -12.63 6.88 6.35
C ARG A 27 -13.96 6.15 6.07
N GLY A 28 -14.37 5.24 6.95
CA GLY A 28 -15.64 4.50 6.85
C GLY A 28 -15.58 3.17 6.09
N ALA A 29 -14.39 2.67 5.71
CA ALA A 29 -14.30 1.37 5.06
C ALA A 29 -14.46 0.23 6.09
N SER A 30 -15.24 -0.81 5.75
CA SER A 30 -15.35 -2.02 6.57
C SER A 30 -13.99 -2.69 6.75
N SER A 31 -13.77 -3.42 7.85
CA SER A 31 -12.47 -4.07 8.15
C SER A 31 -11.95 -4.92 7.00
N LYS A 32 -12.82 -5.70 6.35
CA LYS A 32 -12.47 -6.51 5.17
C LYS A 32 -12.01 -5.63 4.00
N ARG A 33 -12.69 -4.52 3.74
CA ARG A 33 -12.35 -3.60 2.65
C ARG A 33 -11.07 -2.82 2.96
N ALA A 34 -10.92 -2.35 4.19
CA ALA A 34 -9.75 -1.63 4.66
C ALA A 34 -8.49 -2.49 4.58
N ALA A 35 -8.55 -3.74 5.04
CA ALA A 35 -7.43 -4.69 4.91
C ALA A 35 -7.06 -4.93 3.44
N GLN A 36 -8.07 -5.10 2.56
CA GLN A 36 -7.80 -5.20 1.12
C GLN A 36 -7.10 -3.97 0.55
N ILE A 37 -7.52 -2.76 0.94
CA ILE A 37 -6.89 -1.50 0.50
C ILE A 37 -5.44 -1.44 0.98
N GLY A 38 -5.17 -1.79 2.23
CA GLY A 38 -3.83 -1.79 2.82
C GLY A 38 -2.86 -2.70 2.06
N TYR A 39 -3.21 -3.98 1.92
CA TYR A 39 -2.36 -4.95 1.23
C TYR A 39 -2.24 -4.65 -0.28
N ALA A 40 -3.31 -4.19 -0.94
CA ALA A 40 -3.25 -3.81 -2.35
C ALA A 40 -2.30 -2.63 -2.60
N THR A 41 -2.30 -1.64 -1.70
CA THR A 41 -1.42 -0.46 -1.82
C THR A 41 0.05 -0.86 -1.67
N VAL A 42 0.35 -1.67 -0.65
CA VAL A 42 1.72 -2.19 -0.44
C VAL A 42 2.17 -3.04 -1.62
N ASN A 43 1.30 -3.91 -2.15
CA ASN A 43 1.62 -4.72 -3.32
C ASN A 43 1.89 -3.89 -4.57
N LYS A 44 1.14 -2.80 -4.78
CA LYS A 44 1.40 -1.90 -5.91
C LYS A 44 2.77 -1.21 -5.81
N GLN A 45 3.24 -0.93 -4.59
CA GLN A 45 4.55 -0.33 -4.36
C GLN A 45 5.67 -1.36 -4.45
N ASP A 46 5.53 -2.51 -3.79
CA ASP A 46 6.61 -3.49 -3.61
C ASP A 46 6.56 -4.65 -4.62
N LYS A 47 5.56 -4.69 -5.51
CA LYS A 47 5.30 -5.77 -6.49
C LYS A 47 5.04 -7.15 -5.86
N GLY A 48 4.71 -7.17 -4.57
CA GLY A 48 4.35 -8.37 -3.81
C GLY A 48 5.16 -8.52 -2.51
N GLY A 49 5.14 -9.72 -1.94
CA GLY A 49 5.86 -10.04 -0.71
C GLY A 49 7.38 -9.99 -0.92
N LYS A 50 8.08 -9.11 -0.19
CA LYS A 50 9.54 -8.97 -0.31
C LYS A 50 10.33 -10.02 0.47
N LYS A 51 9.69 -10.70 1.44
CA LYS A 51 10.37 -11.74 2.23
C LYS A 51 10.61 -12.95 1.36
N SER A 52 9.58 -13.50 0.72
CA SER A 52 9.65 -14.73 -0.10
C SER A 52 8.59 -14.83 -1.20
N GLY A 53 8.03 -13.69 -1.65
CA GLY A 53 7.02 -13.66 -2.71
C GLY A 53 7.52 -12.95 -3.97
N SER A 54 6.58 -12.57 -4.84
CA SER A 54 6.84 -11.93 -6.13
C SER A 54 7.56 -10.58 -6.06
N GLY A 55 7.61 -9.95 -4.88
CA GLY A 55 8.32 -8.70 -4.66
C GLY A 55 9.81 -8.87 -4.30
N ARG A 56 10.28 -10.11 -4.07
CA ARG A 56 11.69 -10.37 -3.74
C ARG A 56 12.59 -9.96 -4.91
N GLY A 57 13.67 -9.23 -4.62
CA GLY A 57 14.61 -8.71 -5.63
C GLY A 57 14.06 -7.60 -6.54
N LYS A 58 12.77 -7.22 -6.41
CA LYS A 58 12.19 -6.14 -7.21
C LYS A 58 12.39 -4.78 -6.54
N LYS A 59 12.76 -3.78 -7.34
CA LYS A 59 12.80 -2.38 -6.91
C LYS A 59 11.38 -1.90 -6.59
N ARG A 60 11.26 -1.15 -5.49
CA ARG A 60 10.01 -0.50 -5.06
C ARG A 60 9.62 0.59 -6.06
N SER A 61 8.32 0.67 -6.36
CA SER A 61 7.73 1.75 -7.14
C SER A 61 7.27 2.89 -6.24
N THR A 62 7.67 4.11 -6.58
CA THR A 62 7.22 5.36 -5.94
C THR A 62 6.07 6.03 -6.70
N ALA A 63 5.47 5.34 -7.67
CA ALA A 63 4.42 5.89 -8.52
C ALA A 63 3.21 6.41 -7.73
N SER A 64 2.84 5.73 -6.64
CA SER A 64 1.75 6.18 -5.76
C SER A 64 2.05 7.52 -5.10
N SER A 65 3.25 7.67 -4.52
CA SER A 65 3.69 8.90 -3.86
C SER A 65 3.83 10.05 -4.85
N ARG A 66 4.40 9.80 -6.03
CA ARG A 66 4.50 10.81 -7.11
C ARG A 66 3.12 11.30 -7.55
N LYS A 67 2.15 10.39 -7.71
CA LYS A 67 0.77 10.75 -8.08
C LYS A 67 0.11 11.61 -6.99
N GLY A 68 0.29 11.26 -5.72
CA GLY A 68 -0.20 12.05 -4.58
C GLY A 68 0.41 13.44 -4.53
N GLY A 69 1.74 13.54 -4.66
CA GLY A 69 2.46 14.81 -4.70
C GLY A 69 2.03 15.71 -5.85
N ARG A 70 1.88 15.17 -7.06
CA ARG A 70 1.39 15.94 -8.21
C ARG A 70 -0.02 16.50 -7.99
N LYS A 71 -0.92 15.71 -7.40
CA LYS A 71 -2.29 16.16 -7.08
C LYS A 71 -2.29 17.24 -6.01
N GLY A 72 -1.56 17.03 -4.91
CA GLY A 72 -1.47 17.99 -3.82
C GLY A 72 -0.79 19.31 -4.24
N GLY A 73 0.28 19.23 -5.03
CA GLY A 73 0.96 20.40 -5.59
C GLY A 73 0.07 21.20 -6.53
N ARG A 74 -0.71 20.53 -7.39
CA ARG A 74 -1.69 21.21 -8.26
C ARG A 74 -2.78 21.93 -7.45
N ALA A 75 -3.30 21.28 -6.40
CA ALA A 75 -4.31 21.89 -5.52
C ALA A 75 -3.76 23.07 -4.72
N LYS A 76 -2.47 23.07 -4.37
CA LYS A 76 -1.80 24.24 -3.76
C LYS A 76 -1.60 25.38 -4.76
N LYS A 77 -1.33 25.08 -6.04
CA LYS A 77 -1.15 26.10 -7.09
C LYS A 77 -2.46 26.78 -7.48
N SER A 78 -3.59 26.12 -7.29
CA SER A 78 -4.93 26.64 -7.60
C SER A 78 -5.64 27.27 -6.39
N ARG A 79 -4.95 27.41 -5.27
CA ARG A 79 -5.39 28.13 -4.06
C ARG A 79 -4.65 29.44 -4.00
#